data_AF-A0A8S3TYR9-F1
#
_entry.id   AF-A0A8S3TYR9-F1
#
_cell.length_a   1.000
_cell.length_b   1.000
_cell.length_c   1.000
_cell.angle_alpha   90.00
_cell.angle_beta   90.00
_cell.angle_gamma   90.00
#
_symmetry.space_group_name_H-M   'P 1'
#
loop_
_entity.id
_entity.type
_entity.pdbx_description
1 polymer ?
#
loop_
_entity_poly.entity_id
_entity_poly.type
_entity_poly.pdbx_seq_one_letter_code
_entity_poly.pdbx_strand_id
1 'polypeptide(L)'
;MFTKGYTPYSKCKKRSKKDNSPRNPGWFTVGTTGRSRSQTSIQIPHSASASTSYVWQTLQSPDCKKATGHICNLRPQANVNLKIEQNNALHSGMRWIDSQLTISLINTTYDQHKVESPSCPRLNVDYHAQKKWGTCWQYTLKCITCGFIGDRMKMYKEIANGKPGPNPGQPNVALASALQDCPIGNTTVQQLLAGVDTPPPCRSSMQRTSNRVAAEMVKLNKTDMAQKLEQVKEVNRKRGVPENEINITVDARYNSNTIVSKKKPGQNATQAFALGIETMTDRKFIVAAVVQNKMCWKGAWLRVKGFPIECPGHEECTSNLYRAAALSEYELRK
;
A
#
# COMPACT_ATOMS: atom_id res chain seq x y z
N MET A 1 -31.55 13.30 -39.08
CA MET A 1 -31.04 12.93 -40.42
C MET A 1 -29.86 13.83 -40.75
N PHE A 2 -28.63 13.33 -40.64
CA PHE A 2 -27.55 13.37 -41.63
C PHE A 2 -26.32 12.74 -40.96
N THR A 3 -25.60 11.98 -41.78
CA THR A 3 -24.75 10.84 -41.44
C THR A 3 -23.29 11.11 -41.79
N LYS A 4 -22.42 10.25 -41.22
CA LYS A 4 -21.04 9.90 -41.60
C LYS A 4 -19.94 10.79 -40.99
N GLY A 5 -18.82 10.26 -40.49
CA GLY A 5 -18.27 8.91 -40.71
C GLY A 5 -17.12 8.51 -39.77
N TYR A 6 -16.91 7.20 -39.72
CA TYR A 6 -15.81 6.44 -39.11
C TYR A 6 -14.61 6.43 -40.10
N THR A 7 -13.37 6.76 -39.70
CA THR A 7 -12.17 5.87 -39.46
C THR A 7 -10.88 6.54 -40.03
N PRO A 8 -9.63 6.05 -39.84
CA PRO A 8 -8.97 5.29 -38.75
C PRO A 8 -7.56 5.83 -38.32
N TYR A 9 -7.00 5.23 -37.26
CA TYR A 9 -5.60 5.06 -36.80
C TYR A 9 -4.39 5.95 -37.27
N SER A 10 -3.55 6.21 -36.25
CA SER A 10 -2.08 6.35 -36.24
C SER A 10 -1.43 7.74 -36.30
N LYS A 11 -0.74 8.13 -35.22
CA LYS A 11 0.74 8.20 -35.16
C LYS A 11 1.22 8.77 -33.83
N CYS A 12 2.10 7.98 -33.21
CA CYS A 12 2.93 8.30 -32.07
C CYS A 12 3.81 9.53 -32.37
N LYS A 13 3.73 10.60 -31.56
CA LYS A 13 4.68 11.72 -31.59
C LYS A 13 5.48 11.74 -30.30
N LYS A 14 6.76 11.37 -30.44
CA LYS A 14 7.84 11.56 -29.47
C LYS A 14 7.96 13.06 -29.15
N ARG A 15 7.96 13.44 -27.87
CA ARG A 15 8.39 14.76 -27.41
C ARG A 15 9.74 14.63 -26.71
N SER A 16 10.70 15.39 -27.20
CA SER A 16 12.10 15.43 -26.79
C SER A 16 12.25 15.92 -25.35
N LYS A 17 13.18 15.30 -24.61
CA LYS A 17 13.71 15.84 -23.36
C LYS A 17 14.58 17.05 -23.68
N LYS A 18 14.28 18.20 -23.08
CA LYS A 18 15.26 19.26 -22.85
C LYS A 18 15.63 19.21 -21.38
N ASP A 19 16.87 18.86 -21.13
CA ASP A 19 17.54 18.99 -19.84
C ASP A 19 17.58 20.47 -19.44
N ASN A 20 17.25 20.74 -18.18
CA ASN A 20 17.74 21.89 -17.42
C ASN A 20 17.44 21.60 -15.94
N SER A 21 18.41 20.95 -15.28
CA SER A 21 18.46 20.90 -13.82
C SER A 21 19.09 22.17 -13.27
N PRO A 22 18.63 22.66 -12.11
CA PRO A 22 19.60 22.72 -11.02
C PRO A 22 19.03 22.29 -9.64
N ARG A 23 19.89 21.53 -8.95
CA ARG A 23 20.24 21.57 -7.51
C ARG A 23 19.11 21.48 -6.48
N ASN A 24 19.03 20.30 -5.86
CA ASN A 24 18.25 19.96 -4.67
C ASN A 24 19.08 20.27 -3.40
N PRO A 25 18.62 21.11 -2.44
CA PRO A 25 19.27 21.21 -1.14
C PRO A 25 18.77 20.08 -0.22
N GLY A 26 19.73 19.31 0.30
CA GLY A 26 19.47 18.16 1.16
C GLY A 26 18.92 18.54 2.54
N TRP A 27 18.04 17.69 3.05
CA TRP A 27 17.60 17.71 4.44
C TRP A 27 17.80 16.31 5.04
N PHE A 28 19.03 16.02 5.41
CA PHE A 28 19.36 15.04 6.45
C PHE A 28 20.32 15.73 7.42
N THR A 29 19.84 16.08 8.60
CA THR A 29 20.72 16.39 9.73
C THR A 29 20.71 15.19 10.67
N VAL A 30 21.83 14.48 10.65
CA VAL A 30 22.26 13.54 11.69
C VAL A 30 22.54 14.37 12.94
N GLY A 31 21.81 14.11 14.02
CA GLY A 31 22.10 14.64 15.34
C GLY A 31 22.63 13.53 16.22
N THR A 32 23.95 13.50 16.40
CA THR A 32 24.64 12.70 17.41
C THR A 32 24.44 13.32 18.79
N THR A 33 23.78 12.60 19.70
CA THR A 33 23.96 12.76 21.15
C THR A 33 23.91 11.39 21.81
N GLY A 34 25.04 10.98 22.39
CA GLY A 34 25.21 9.68 23.03
C GLY A 34 24.41 9.54 24.32
N ARG A 35 23.91 8.32 24.54
CA ARG A 35 23.63 7.77 25.86
C ARG A 35 23.94 6.27 25.79
N SER A 36 25.00 5.88 26.49
CA SER A 36 25.43 4.50 26.68
C SER A 36 24.35 3.72 27.45
N ARG A 37 23.86 2.63 26.85
CA ARG A 37 23.21 1.54 27.59
C ARG A 37 23.94 0.25 27.23
N SER A 38 24.45 -0.39 28.27
CA SER A 38 25.17 -1.66 28.29
C SER A 38 24.40 -2.76 27.56
N GLN A 39 25.04 -3.36 26.56
CA GLN A 39 24.61 -4.62 25.94
C GLN A 39 25.02 -5.79 26.84
N THR A 40 24.06 -6.58 27.28
CA THR A 40 24.30 -7.94 27.76
C THR A 40 24.13 -8.88 26.56
N SER A 41 25.21 -9.50 26.10
CA SER A 41 25.19 -10.43 24.97
C SER A 41 24.60 -11.77 25.38
N ILE A 42 23.50 -12.18 24.75
CA ILE A 42 23.04 -13.58 24.79
C ILE A 42 23.73 -14.31 23.65
N GLN A 43 24.63 -15.24 23.99
CA GLN A 43 25.25 -16.16 23.02
C GLN A 43 24.30 -17.33 22.75
N ILE A 44 24.04 -17.61 21.47
CA ILE A 44 23.35 -18.84 21.02
C ILE A 44 24.41 -19.75 20.37
N PRO A 45 24.50 -21.04 20.74
CA PRO A 45 25.58 -21.92 20.31
C PRO A 45 25.49 -22.34 18.84
N HIS A 46 26.65 -22.40 18.20
CA HIS A 46 26.90 -22.99 16.89
C HIS A 46 26.89 -24.52 16.96
N SER A 47 25.88 -25.19 16.39
CA SER A 47 26.03 -26.54 15.82
C SER A 47 24.72 -27.05 15.20
N ALA A 48 24.66 -27.09 13.86
CA ALA A 48 24.08 -28.19 13.06
C ALA A 48 24.04 -27.75 11.59
N SER A 49 25.08 -28.14 10.86
CA SER A 49 25.22 -28.00 9.42
C SER A 49 24.27 -28.95 8.68
N ALA A 50 23.40 -28.41 7.84
CA ALA A 50 22.90 -29.09 6.65
C ALA A 50 23.18 -28.19 5.44
N SER A 51 23.87 -28.77 4.48
CA SER A 51 24.60 -28.14 3.39
C SER A 51 23.69 -27.47 2.36
N THR A 52 23.65 -26.14 2.40
CA THR A 52 23.48 -25.33 1.19
C THR A 52 24.70 -24.43 1.14
N SER A 53 25.54 -24.61 0.12
CA SER A 53 26.69 -23.76 -0.13
C SER A 53 26.22 -22.33 -0.35
N TYR A 54 26.13 -21.54 0.72
CA TYR A 54 26.21 -20.09 0.62
C TYR A 54 27.63 -19.80 0.19
N VAL A 55 27.84 -19.79 -1.12
CA VAL A 55 28.93 -19.01 -1.68
C VAL A 55 28.64 -17.59 -1.22
N TRP A 56 29.38 -17.13 -0.21
CA TRP A 56 29.61 -15.71 -0.02
C TRP A 56 30.37 -15.24 -1.26
N GLN A 57 29.64 -15.09 -2.36
CA GLN A 57 30.04 -14.15 -3.38
C GLN A 57 29.99 -12.82 -2.65
N THR A 58 31.16 -12.37 -2.18
CA THR A 58 31.48 -10.95 -2.19
C THR A 58 30.84 -10.40 -3.45
N LEU A 59 29.74 -9.66 -3.27
CA LEU A 59 29.06 -8.89 -4.30
C LEU A 59 30.06 -7.83 -4.77
N GLN A 60 31.05 -8.26 -5.54
CA GLN A 60 31.74 -7.40 -6.47
C GLN A 60 30.70 -7.13 -7.55
N SER A 61 30.06 -5.98 -7.45
CA SER A 61 29.28 -5.46 -8.57
C SER A 61 30.19 -5.47 -9.81
N PRO A 62 29.64 -5.73 -11.02
CA PRO A 62 30.41 -5.72 -12.27
C PRO A 62 31.19 -4.42 -12.50
N ASP A 63 30.82 -3.37 -11.78
CA ASP A 63 31.35 -2.00 -11.86
C ASP A 63 32.67 -1.80 -11.10
N CYS A 64 33.16 -2.79 -10.35
CA CYS A 64 34.35 -2.62 -9.50
C CYS A 64 35.70 -2.83 -10.21
N LYS A 65 35.72 -3.29 -11.47
CA LYS A 65 37.00 -3.72 -12.09
C LYS A 65 37.95 -2.59 -12.50
N LYS A 66 37.57 -1.30 -12.46
CA LYS A 66 38.45 -0.20 -12.94
C LYS A 66 38.27 1.18 -12.26
N ALA A 67 37.65 1.28 -11.09
CA ALA A 67 37.45 2.57 -10.44
C ALA A 67 38.41 2.76 -9.24
N THR A 68 39.61 3.30 -9.50
CA THR A 68 40.45 3.90 -8.47
C THR A 68 39.86 5.26 -8.09
N GLY A 69 39.06 5.30 -7.01
CA GLY A 69 38.57 6.55 -6.42
C GLY A 69 37.25 6.39 -5.67
N HIS A 70 37.10 7.15 -4.58
CA HIS A 70 35.94 7.24 -3.69
C HIS A 70 34.66 7.77 -4.40
N ILE A 71 34.14 7.05 -5.39
CA ILE A 71 32.88 7.38 -6.05
C ILE A 71 31.88 6.26 -5.77
N CYS A 72 31.14 6.42 -4.67
CA CYS A 72 29.95 5.61 -4.40
C CYS A 72 28.82 6.04 -5.34
N ASN A 73 28.72 5.40 -6.51
CA ASN A 73 27.59 5.60 -7.42
C ASN A 73 26.34 4.90 -6.84
N LEU A 74 25.60 5.59 -5.97
CA LEU A 74 24.36 5.11 -5.34
C LEU A 74 23.13 5.05 -6.28
N ARG A 75 23.31 5.24 -7.60
CA ARG A 75 22.24 5.07 -8.58
C ARG A 75 22.70 4.25 -9.79
N PRO A 76 21.87 3.30 -10.27
CA PRO A 76 22.12 2.64 -11.54
C PRO A 76 22.26 3.67 -12.65
N GLN A 77 23.27 3.51 -13.51
CA GLN A 77 23.47 4.39 -14.64
C GLN A 77 22.28 4.31 -15.61
N ALA A 78 21.98 5.43 -16.28
CA ALA A 78 20.84 5.57 -17.20
C ALA A 78 20.86 4.59 -18.39
N ASN A 79 21.98 3.91 -18.61
CA ASN A 79 22.23 3.00 -19.72
C ASN A 79 22.05 1.52 -19.33
N VAL A 80 21.74 1.22 -18.07
CA VAL A 80 21.34 -0.14 -17.70
C VAL A 80 19.95 -0.36 -18.26
N ASN A 81 19.90 -1.16 -19.33
CA ASN A 81 18.67 -1.70 -19.88
C ASN A 81 18.09 -2.64 -18.82
N LEU A 82 17.43 -2.08 -17.79
CA LEU A 82 16.56 -2.80 -16.85
C LEU A 82 15.33 -3.26 -17.63
N LYS A 83 15.54 -4.06 -18.69
CA LYS A 83 14.50 -4.94 -19.16
C LYS A 83 14.14 -5.74 -17.92
N ILE A 84 12.88 -5.63 -17.54
CA ILE A 84 12.22 -6.51 -16.59
C ILE A 84 12.56 -7.90 -17.12
N GLU A 85 13.56 -8.56 -16.54
CA GLU A 85 13.71 -9.99 -16.70
C GLU A 85 12.36 -10.51 -16.24
N GLN A 86 11.57 -10.99 -17.21
CA GLN A 86 10.45 -11.84 -16.91
C GLN A 86 11.12 -13.05 -16.26
N ASN A 87 11.24 -13.00 -14.94
CA ASN A 87 11.67 -14.12 -14.12
C ASN A 87 10.59 -15.19 -14.34
N ASN A 88 10.76 -15.95 -15.42
CA ASN A 88 10.09 -17.20 -15.70
C ASN A 88 10.60 -18.29 -14.75
N ALA A 89 11.55 -17.94 -13.85
CA ALA A 89 11.95 -18.75 -12.73
C ALA A 89 10.73 -19.08 -11.86
N LEU A 90 10.44 -20.37 -11.75
CA LEU A 90 9.48 -20.92 -10.84
C LEU A 90 9.82 -20.46 -9.42
N HIS A 91 8.93 -19.73 -8.75
CA HIS A 91 9.24 -19.22 -7.43
C HIS A 91 9.18 -20.33 -6.37
N SER A 92 10.30 -20.72 -5.76
CA SER A 92 10.37 -21.85 -4.82
C SER A 92 9.98 -21.52 -3.36
N GLY A 93 9.09 -20.55 -3.12
CA GLY A 93 8.69 -20.14 -1.77
C GLY A 93 7.21 -20.32 -1.45
N MET A 94 6.81 -19.82 -0.29
CA MET A 94 5.45 -19.90 0.24
C MET A 94 4.48 -19.01 -0.55
N ARG A 95 3.22 -19.47 -0.69
CA ARG A 95 2.23 -18.82 -1.55
C ARG A 95 0.85 -18.80 -0.92
N TRP A 96 0.17 -17.68 -1.13
CA TRP A 96 -1.23 -17.55 -0.72
C TRP A 96 -2.12 -18.07 -1.85
N ILE A 97 -2.76 -19.21 -1.58
CA ILE A 97 -3.62 -19.92 -2.51
C ILE A 97 -4.89 -20.34 -1.78
N ASP A 98 -6.02 -20.30 -2.48
CA ASP A 98 -7.24 -20.95 -2.02
C ASP A 98 -7.08 -22.46 -2.23
N SER A 99 -7.19 -23.23 -1.14
CA SER A 99 -7.03 -24.68 -1.17
C SER A 99 -8.09 -25.36 -2.04
N GLN A 100 -9.32 -24.84 -2.04
CA GLN A 100 -10.41 -25.40 -2.84
C GLN A 100 -10.17 -25.21 -4.34
N LEU A 101 -9.73 -24.01 -4.74
CA LEU A 101 -9.37 -23.74 -6.15
C LEU A 101 -8.16 -24.55 -6.60
N THR A 102 -7.26 -24.90 -5.67
CA THR A 102 -6.11 -25.77 -5.95
C THR A 102 -6.56 -27.21 -6.19
N ILE A 103 -7.49 -27.73 -5.38
CA ILE A 103 -8.09 -29.06 -5.59
C ILE A 103 -8.84 -29.08 -6.93
N SER A 104 -9.64 -28.05 -7.22
CA SER A 104 -10.32 -27.93 -8.51
C SER A 104 -9.33 -27.95 -9.68
N LEU A 105 -8.19 -27.27 -9.57
CA LEU A 105 -7.13 -27.29 -10.60
C LEU A 105 -6.55 -28.66 -10.85
N ILE A 106 -6.27 -29.41 -9.79
CA ILE A 106 -5.71 -30.75 -9.94
C ILE A 106 -6.74 -31.67 -10.60
N ASN A 107 -8.00 -31.63 -10.15
CA ASN A 107 -9.07 -32.48 -10.68
C ASN A 107 -9.38 -32.15 -12.14
N THR A 108 -9.56 -30.87 -12.50
CA THR A 108 -9.84 -30.51 -13.89
C THR A 108 -8.67 -30.83 -14.81
N THR A 109 -7.43 -30.61 -14.37
CA THR A 109 -6.24 -30.99 -15.15
C THR A 109 -6.17 -32.50 -15.34
N TYR A 110 -6.53 -33.28 -14.33
CA TYR A 110 -6.57 -34.75 -14.40
C TYR A 110 -7.60 -35.27 -15.39
N ASP A 111 -8.81 -34.71 -15.37
CA ASP A 111 -9.87 -35.09 -16.30
C ASP A 111 -9.52 -34.69 -17.74
N GLN A 112 -9.00 -33.47 -17.95
CA GLN A 112 -8.53 -33.02 -19.26
C GLN A 112 -7.40 -33.90 -19.79
N HIS A 113 -6.43 -34.24 -18.94
CA HIS A 113 -5.31 -35.10 -19.32
C HIS A 113 -5.76 -36.48 -19.80
N LYS A 114 -6.79 -37.09 -19.17
CA LYS A 114 -7.32 -38.38 -19.62
C LYS A 114 -7.90 -38.33 -21.02
N VAL A 115 -8.54 -37.23 -21.37
CA VAL A 115 -9.18 -37.04 -22.68
C VAL A 115 -8.15 -36.70 -23.75
N GLU A 116 -7.24 -35.76 -23.46
CA GLU A 116 -6.30 -35.22 -24.46
C GLU A 116 -5.00 -36.02 -24.58
N SER A 117 -4.64 -36.80 -23.56
CA SER A 117 -3.43 -37.63 -23.54
C SER A 117 -3.72 -39.05 -23.03
N PRO A 118 -4.58 -39.81 -23.74
CA PRO A 118 -4.96 -41.17 -23.32
C PRO A 118 -3.78 -42.15 -23.32
N SER A 119 -2.71 -41.84 -24.06
CA SER A 119 -1.47 -42.62 -24.10
C SER A 119 -0.63 -42.49 -22.83
N CYS A 120 -0.91 -41.51 -21.97
CA CYS A 120 -0.16 -41.28 -20.75
C CYS A 120 -0.83 -41.99 -19.56
N PRO A 121 -0.18 -42.99 -18.93
CA PRO A 121 -0.82 -43.84 -17.94
C PRO A 121 -1.07 -43.15 -16.60
N ARG A 122 -0.30 -42.09 -16.29
CA ARG A 122 -0.41 -41.36 -15.02
C ARG A 122 -0.08 -39.89 -15.21
N LEU A 123 -0.95 -39.03 -14.69
CA LEU A 123 -0.67 -37.62 -14.56
C LEU A 123 0.40 -37.40 -13.47
N ASN A 124 1.58 -36.94 -13.88
CA ASN A 124 2.62 -36.45 -12.98
C ASN A 124 2.77 -34.95 -13.18
N VAL A 125 2.26 -34.14 -12.25
CA VAL A 125 2.14 -32.69 -12.43
C VAL A 125 3.38 -31.93 -11.96
N ASP A 126 3.73 -30.92 -12.73
CA ASP A 126 4.60 -29.82 -12.32
C ASP A 126 3.98 -28.49 -12.74
N TYR A 127 4.41 -27.39 -12.14
CA TYR A 127 3.97 -26.08 -12.57
C TYR A 127 4.62 -25.72 -13.92
N HIS A 128 3.80 -25.29 -14.88
CA HIS A 128 4.27 -24.82 -16.17
C HIS A 128 4.44 -23.30 -16.21
N ALA A 129 3.34 -22.58 -15.98
CA ALA A 129 3.31 -21.12 -16.02
C ALA A 129 2.75 -20.60 -14.70
N GLN A 130 3.50 -19.69 -14.06
CA GLN A 130 3.10 -19.05 -12.81
C GLN A 130 3.06 -17.55 -13.02
N LYS A 131 1.93 -16.95 -12.69
CA LYS A 131 1.77 -15.49 -12.74
C LYS A 131 1.36 -14.96 -11.39
N LYS A 132 2.22 -14.10 -10.84
CA LYS A 132 1.95 -13.39 -9.59
C LYS A 132 1.00 -12.22 -9.83
N TRP A 133 0.04 -12.03 -8.92
CA TRP A 133 -0.93 -10.95 -8.91
C TRP A 133 -1.07 -10.36 -7.51
N GLY A 134 -0.16 -9.46 -7.15
CA GLY A 134 -0.06 -8.95 -5.78
C GLY A 134 0.48 -10.04 -4.85
N THR A 135 -0.27 -10.41 -3.82
CA THR A 135 -0.01 -11.60 -2.98
C THR A 135 -0.59 -12.88 -3.57
N CYS A 136 -1.48 -12.77 -4.56
CA CYS A 136 -2.18 -13.90 -5.16
C CYS A 136 -1.43 -14.50 -6.35
N TRP A 137 -1.86 -15.69 -6.80
CA TRP A 137 -1.22 -16.42 -7.88
C TRP A 137 -2.21 -17.01 -8.89
N GLN A 138 -1.73 -17.16 -10.12
CA GLN A 138 -2.37 -17.92 -11.20
C GLN A 138 -1.42 -19.01 -11.65
N TYR A 139 -1.93 -20.23 -11.82
CA TYR A 139 -1.13 -21.38 -12.20
C TYR A 139 -1.68 -22.08 -13.44
N THR A 140 -0.75 -22.70 -14.14
CA THR A 140 -1.00 -23.72 -15.14
C THR A 140 -0.15 -24.94 -14.76
N LEU A 141 -0.75 -26.12 -14.78
CA LEU A 141 -0.04 -27.39 -14.55
C LEU A 141 0.35 -28.02 -15.88
N LYS A 142 1.52 -28.67 -15.92
CA LYS A 142 1.95 -29.55 -17.02
C LYS A 142 2.14 -30.97 -16.51
N CYS A 143 1.89 -31.95 -17.36
CA CYS A 143 2.34 -33.31 -17.14
C CYS A 143 3.81 -33.43 -17.52
N ILE A 144 4.66 -33.92 -16.62
CA ILE A 144 6.09 -34.16 -16.90
C ILE A 144 6.27 -35.28 -17.92
N THR A 145 5.41 -36.30 -17.87
CA THR A 145 5.56 -37.54 -18.66
C THR A 145 5.22 -37.33 -20.14
N CYS A 146 4.08 -36.71 -20.44
CA CYS A 146 3.60 -36.54 -21.82
C CYS A 146 3.66 -35.08 -22.31
N GLY A 147 4.01 -34.13 -21.46
CA GLY A 147 4.07 -32.72 -21.82
C GLY A 147 2.71 -32.02 -21.95
N PHE A 148 1.60 -32.69 -21.63
CA PHE A 148 0.26 -32.07 -21.60
C PHE A 148 0.24 -30.81 -20.73
N ILE A 149 -0.42 -29.75 -21.18
CA ILE A 149 -0.53 -28.47 -20.48
C ILE A 149 -2.00 -28.18 -20.25
N GLY A 150 -2.41 -28.08 -18.98
CA GLY A 150 -3.79 -27.78 -18.62
C GLY A 150 -4.14 -26.29 -18.73
N ASP A 151 -5.35 -25.94 -18.30
CA ASP A 151 -5.81 -24.56 -18.30
C ASP A 151 -5.16 -23.70 -17.21
N ARG A 152 -5.10 -22.39 -17.47
CA ARG A 152 -4.66 -21.42 -16.47
C ARG A 152 -5.81 -21.04 -15.53
N MET A 153 -5.64 -21.29 -14.24
CA MET A 153 -6.63 -20.91 -13.23
C MET A 153 -6.07 -19.94 -12.19
N LYS A 154 -6.97 -19.06 -11.70
CA LYS A 154 -6.68 -18.12 -10.62
C LYS A 154 -6.85 -18.84 -9.29
N MET A 155 -5.83 -18.85 -8.45
CA MET A 155 -5.87 -19.52 -7.14
C MET A 155 -6.42 -18.59 -6.04
N TYR A 156 -7.32 -17.68 -6.42
CA TYR A 156 -7.90 -16.69 -5.55
C TYR A 156 -9.25 -16.25 -6.11
N LYS A 157 -10.14 -15.83 -5.20
CA LYS A 157 -11.42 -15.21 -5.56
C LYS A 157 -11.22 -13.75 -5.91
N GLU A 158 -12.00 -13.25 -6.86
CA GLU A 158 -11.97 -11.85 -7.28
C GLU A 158 -13.12 -11.07 -6.65
N ILE A 159 -12.88 -9.80 -6.34
CA ILE A 159 -13.92 -8.87 -5.91
C ILE A 159 -14.33 -8.03 -7.10
N ALA A 160 -15.62 -8.00 -7.41
CA ALA A 160 -16.15 -7.16 -8.49
C ALA A 160 -15.91 -5.68 -8.17
N ASN A 161 -15.21 -4.97 -9.06
CA ASN A 161 -14.83 -3.56 -8.86
C ASN A 161 -15.68 -2.58 -9.70
N GLY A 162 -16.48 -3.08 -10.65
CA GLY A 162 -17.35 -2.26 -11.52
C GLY A 162 -16.63 -1.21 -12.38
N LYS A 163 -15.29 -1.20 -12.37
CA LYS A 163 -14.43 -0.22 -13.04
C LYS A 163 -13.67 -0.90 -14.18
N PRO A 164 -13.32 -0.14 -15.25
CA PRO A 164 -12.47 -0.65 -16.30
C PRO A 164 -11.15 -1.22 -15.75
N GLY A 165 -10.82 -2.44 -16.16
CA GLY A 165 -9.61 -3.15 -15.77
C GLY A 165 -9.87 -4.44 -14.99
N PRO A 166 -8.81 -5.19 -14.64
CA PRO A 166 -8.96 -6.46 -13.96
C PRO A 166 -9.51 -6.30 -12.54
N ASN A 167 -10.37 -7.23 -12.13
CA ASN A 167 -10.85 -7.27 -10.76
C ASN A 167 -9.70 -7.55 -9.78
N PRO A 168 -9.65 -6.87 -8.63
CA PRO A 168 -8.66 -7.15 -7.61
C PRO A 168 -8.90 -8.55 -7.00
N GLY A 169 -7.82 -9.25 -6.67
CA GLY A 169 -7.92 -10.48 -5.88
C GLY A 169 -8.36 -10.16 -4.45
N GLN A 170 -9.29 -10.95 -3.92
CA GLN A 170 -9.83 -10.82 -2.57
C GLN A 170 -8.74 -10.75 -1.49
N PRO A 171 -7.68 -11.60 -1.50
CA PRO A 171 -6.62 -11.51 -0.48
C PRO A 171 -5.88 -10.16 -0.46
N ASN A 172 -5.71 -9.51 -1.62
CA ASN A 172 -5.05 -8.20 -1.69
C ASN A 172 -5.89 -7.10 -1.05
N VAL A 173 -7.22 -7.13 -1.26
CA VAL A 173 -8.15 -6.15 -0.68
C VAL A 173 -8.34 -6.42 0.80
N ALA A 174 -8.48 -7.69 1.20
CA ALA A 174 -8.60 -8.10 2.59
C ALA A 174 -7.37 -7.68 3.41
N LEU A 175 -6.16 -7.91 2.87
CA LEU A 175 -4.92 -7.44 3.49
C LEU A 175 -4.94 -5.91 3.66
N ALA A 176 -5.28 -5.16 2.61
CA ALA A 176 -5.33 -3.70 2.69
C ALA A 176 -6.37 -3.18 3.70
N SER A 177 -7.48 -3.90 3.88
CA SER A 177 -8.51 -3.62 4.90
C SER A 177 -8.01 -3.90 6.31
N ALA A 178 -7.40 -5.07 6.55
CA ALA A 178 -6.85 -5.41 7.85
C ALA A 178 -5.76 -4.41 8.28
N LEU A 179 -5.02 -3.85 7.33
CA LEU A 179 -4.01 -2.84 7.59
C LEU A 179 -4.58 -1.46 7.98
N GLN A 180 -5.88 -1.20 7.80
CA GLN A 180 -6.48 0.04 8.30
C GLN A 180 -6.56 0.07 9.83
N ASP A 181 -6.72 -1.09 10.46
CA ASP A 181 -6.84 -1.22 11.92
C ASP A 181 -5.49 -1.47 12.61
N CYS A 182 -4.44 -1.70 11.82
CA CYS A 182 -3.11 -2.00 12.33
C CYS A 182 -2.19 -0.77 12.23
N PRO A 183 -1.30 -0.53 13.21
CA PRO A 183 -0.27 0.52 13.13
C PRO A 183 0.84 0.21 12.10
N ILE A 184 0.69 -0.87 11.32
CA ILE A 184 1.71 -1.40 10.42
C ILE A 184 1.50 -0.84 9.02
N GLY A 185 2.52 -0.16 8.49
CA GLY A 185 2.49 0.37 7.13
C GLY A 185 2.83 -0.69 6.07
N ASN A 186 2.47 -0.40 4.81
CA ASN A 186 2.72 -1.25 3.65
C ASN A 186 4.20 -1.70 3.49
N THR A 187 5.16 -0.90 3.96
CA THR A 187 6.60 -1.25 3.87
C THR A 187 6.97 -2.35 4.85
N THR A 188 6.48 -2.27 6.10
CA THR A 188 6.70 -3.30 7.11
C THR A 188 6.01 -4.61 6.71
N VAL A 189 4.80 -4.54 6.15
CA VAL A 189 4.12 -5.73 5.60
C VAL A 189 4.91 -6.38 4.49
N GLN A 190 5.56 -5.58 3.64
CA GLN A 190 6.45 -6.09 2.60
C GLN A 190 7.59 -6.93 3.18
N GLN A 191 8.18 -6.45 4.28
CA GLN A 191 9.26 -7.15 5.00
C GLN A 191 8.73 -8.42 5.69
N LEU A 192 7.55 -8.36 6.29
CA LEU A 192 6.91 -9.52 6.91
C LEU A 192 6.64 -10.62 5.89
N LEU A 193 6.09 -10.27 4.73
CA LEU A 193 5.85 -11.21 3.63
C LEU A 193 7.16 -11.86 3.16
N ALA A 194 8.21 -11.04 2.97
CA ALA A 194 9.52 -11.55 2.60
C ALA A 194 10.12 -12.47 3.67
N GLY A 195 9.89 -12.19 4.96
CA GLY A 195 10.37 -12.99 6.08
C GLY A 195 9.71 -14.36 6.19
N VAL A 196 8.47 -14.51 5.71
CA VAL A 196 7.77 -15.81 5.61
C VAL A 196 7.93 -16.45 4.23
N ASP A 197 8.96 -16.05 3.48
CA ASP A 197 9.27 -16.53 2.13
C ASP A 197 8.09 -16.43 1.15
N THR A 198 7.21 -15.43 1.36
CA THR A 198 6.15 -15.09 0.42
C THR A 198 6.59 -13.87 -0.38
N PRO A 199 6.62 -13.94 -1.72
CA PRO A 199 7.21 -12.86 -2.48
C PRO A 199 6.28 -11.64 -2.39
N PRO A 200 6.78 -10.49 -1.92
CA PRO A 200 5.90 -9.39 -1.60
C PRO A 200 5.36 -8.67 -2.84
N PRO A 201 4.14 -8.13 -2.81
CA PRO A 201 3.63 -7.26 -3.87
C PRO A 201 4.46 -5.97 -3.98
N CYS A 202 4.32 -5.26 -5.11
CA CYS A 202 4.99 -3.97 -5.25
C CYS A 202 4.33 -2.90 -4.36
N ARG A 203 5.15 -2.08 -3.70
CA ARG A 203 4.71 -1.04 -2.76
C ARG A 203 3.68 -0.08 -3.36
N SER A 204 3.86 0.31 -4.63
CA SER A 204 2.93 1.22 -5.32
C SER A 204 1.55 0.59 -5.55
N SER A 205 1.48 -0.70 -5.85
CA SER A 205 0.21 -1.42 -5.96
C SER A 205 -0.48 -1.54 -4.61
N MET A 206 0.26 -1.91 -3.56
CA MET A 206 -0.27 -1.94 -2.19
C MET A 206 -0.85 -0.59 -1.80
N GLN A 207 -0.11 0.50 -2.03
CA GLN A 207 -0.56 1.84 -1.68
C GLN A 207 -1.83 2.25 -2.41
N ARG A 208 -1.96 1.93 -3.71
CA ARG A 208 -3.20 2.20 -4.47
C ARG A 208 -4.38 1.43 -3.91
N THR A 209 -4.18 0.17 -3.50
CA THR A 209 -5.23 -0.65 -2.89
C THR A 209 -5.60 -0.10 -1.51
N SER A 210 -4.62 0.22 -0.66
CA SER A 210 -4.86 0.86 0.64
C SER A 210 -5.65 2.16 0.50
N ASN A 211 -5.28 3.03 -0.44
CA ASN A 211 -6.00 4.29 -0.66
C ASN A 211 -7.46 4.05 -1.09
N ARG A 212 -7.71 3.02 -1.90
CA ARG A 212 -9.08 2.64 -2.32
C ARG A 212 -9.89 2.14 -1.14
N VAL A 213 -9.32 1.25 -0.33
CA VAL A 213 -9.98 0.70 0.86
C VAL A 213 -10.23 1.81 1.89
N ALA A 214 -9.26 2.69 2.12
CA ALA A 214 -9.42 3.85 2.98
C ALA A 214 -10.59 4.75 2.54
N ALA A 215 -10.75 4.99 1.23
CA ALA A 215 -11.86 5.79 0.72
C ALA A 215 -13.24 5.14 1.01
N GLU A 216 -13.35 3.81 0.88
CA GLU A 216 -14.59 3.10 1.24
C GLU A 216 -14.79 3.08 2.76
N MET A 217 -13.73 2.92 3.55
CA MET A 217 -13.79 2.99 5.01
C MET A 217 -14.31 4.35 5.51
N VAL A 218 -13.88 5.46 4.88
CA VAL A 218 -14.42 6.79 5.21
C VAL A 218 -15.93 6.86 4.95
N LYS A 219 -16.43 6.26 3.86
CA LYS A 219 -17.87 6.24 3.59
C LYS A 219 -18.63 5.44 4.64
N LEU A 220 -18.14 4.24 4.97
CA LEU A 220 -18.74 3.39 6.00
C LEU A 220 -18.78 4.10 7.34
N ASN A 221 -17.67 4.73 7.75
CA ASN A 221 -17.60 5.47 9.00
C ASN A 221 -18.55 6.68 9.02
N LYS A 222 -18.72 7.40 7.91
CA LYS A 222 -19.68 8.50 7.83
C LYS A 222 -21.12 8.02 7.98
N THR A 223 -21.48 6.91 7.31
CA THR A 223 -22.81 6.31 7.43
C THR A 223 -23.07 5.81 8.86
N ASP A 224 -22.08 5.14 9.46
CA ASP A 224 -22.17 4.64 10.84
C ASP A 224 -22.32 5.80 11.86
N MET A 225 -21.52 6.87 11.74
CA MET A 225 -21.66 8.06 12.59
C MET A 225 -23.03 8.73 12.41
N ALA A 226 -23.57 8.81 11.18
CA ALA A 226 -24.89 9.36 10.93
C ALA A 226 -26.00 8.50 11.56
N GLN A 227 -25.92 7.18 11.45
CA GLN A 227 -26.89 6.27 12.09
C GLN A 227 -26.84 6.38 13.61
N LYS A 228 -25.64 6.48 14.19
CA LYS A 228 -25.46 6.70 15.64
C LYS A 228 -26.04 8.04 16.08
N LEU A 229 -25.86 9.10 15.28
CA LEU A 229 -26.45 10.41 15.55
C LEU A 229 -27.99 10.33 15.64
N GLU A 230 -28.63 9.62 14.71
CA GLU A 230 -30.08 9.42 14.74
C GLU A 230 -30.54 8.61 15.98
N GLN A 231 -29.75 7.64 16.43
CA GLN A 231 -30.03 6.94 17.68
C GLN A 231 -29.95 7.86 18.91
N VAL A 232 -28.98 8.78 18.94
CA VAL A 232 -28.84 9.76 20.03
C VAL A 232 -30.02 10.74 20.03
N LYS A 233 -30.42 11.22 18.85
CA LYS A 233 -31.60 12.06 18.67
C LYS A 233 -32.90 11.40 19.15
N GLU A 234 -33.06 10.12 18.84
CA GLU A 234 -34.20 9.32 19.32
C GLU A 234 -34.24 9.23 20.86
N VAL A 235 -33.08 9.07 21.49
CA VAL A 235 -32.98 9.07 22.96
C VAL A 235 -33.37 10.43 23.53
N ASN A 236 -32.94 11.53 22.93
CA ASN A 236 -33.32 12.88 23.35
C ASN A 236 -34.83 13.10 23.23
N ARG A 237 -35.45 12.65 22.13
CA ARG A 237 -36.91 12.71 21.91
C ARG A 237 -37.67 12.00 23.03
N LYS A 238 -37.23 10.81 23.43
CA LYS A 238 -37.84 10.04 24.53
C LYS A 238 -37.69 10.71 25.89
N ARG A 239 -36.65 11.53 26.08
CA ARG A 239 -36.38 12.28 27.31
C ARG A 239 -37.08 13.65 27.35
N GLY A 240 -37.73 14.07 26.26
CA GLY A 240 -38.33 15.41 26.15
C GLY A 240 -37.31 16.55 26.03
N VAL A 241 -36.06 16.24 25.64
CA VAL A 241 -34.99 17.21 25.40
C VAL A 241 -34.97 17.58 23.91
N PRO A 242 -34.61 18.83 23.53
CA PRO A 242 -34.47 19.21 22.13
C PRO A 242 -33.56 18.25 21.35
N GLU A 243 -34.03 17.80 20.18
CA GLU A 243 -33.33 16.81 19.35
C GLU A 243 -31.94 17.30 18.90
N ASN A 244 -31.83 18.60 18.61
CA ASN A 244 -30.63 19.21 18.03
C ASN A 244 -29.55 19.54 19.06
N GLU A 245 -29.84 19.42 20.36
CA GLU A 245 -28.89 19.71 21.44
C GLU A 245 -28.19 18.42 21.87
N ILE A 246 -27.04 18.16 21.26
CA ILE A 246 -26.21 16.99 21.56
C ILE A 246 -24.95 17.46 22.28
N ASN A 247 -24.82 17.04 23.54
CA ASN A 247 -23.60 17.25 24.31
C ASN A 247 -22.51 16.32 23.79
N ILE A 248 -21.39 16.92 23.38
CA ILE A 248 -20.22 16.20 22.88
C ILE A 248 -18.99 16.57 23.70
N THR A 249 -18.19 15.55 24.01
CA THR A 249 -16.81 15.70 24.46
C THR A 249 -15.90 15.47 23.27
N VAL A 250 -14.90 16.33 23.11
CA VAL A 250 -13.93 16.24 22.01
C VAL A 250 -12.58 15.81 22.58
N ASP A 251 -11.98 14.77 21.98
CA ASP A 251 -10.59 14.41 22.22
C ASP A 251 -9.79 14.57 20.92
N ALA A 252 -8.65 15.25 20.99
CA ALA A 252 -7.81 15.54 19.84
C ALA A 252 -6.40 14.98 20.00
N ARG A 253 -5.91 14.34 18.94
CA ARG A 253 -4.53 13.89 18.82
C ARG A 253 -3.79 14.68 17.77
N TYR A 254 -2.59 15.13 18.13
CA TYR A 254 -1.68 15.85 17.26
C TYR A 254 -0.60 14.90 16.76
N ASN A 255 -0.15 15.07 15.52
CA ASN A 255 0.91 14.25 14.93
C ASN A 255 2.33 14.63 15.42
N SER A 256 2.45 15.00 16.70
CA SER A 256 3.67 15.44 17.33
C SER A 256 3.79 14.87 18.73
N ASN A 257 4.96 14.33 19.06
CA ASN A 257 5.24 13.80 20.41
C ASN A 257 5.55 14.91 21.44
N THR A 258 5.64 16.16 20.99
CA THR A 258 5.99 17.31 21.83
C THR A 258 5.01 18.44 21.55
N ILE A 259 4.43 18.99 22.62
CA ILE A 259 3.47 20.10 22.55
C ILE A 259 4.18 21.38 22.09
N VAL A 260 5.40 21.60 22.57
CA VAL A 260 6.15 22.85 22.38
C VAL A 260 7.34 22.65 21.45
N SER A 261 7.57 23.63 20.58
CA SER A 261 8.78 23.75 19.77
C SER A 261 9.42 25.10 19.98
N LYS A 262 10.75 25.13 20.11
CA LYS A 262 11.51 26.38 20.16
C LYS A 262 11.35 27.24 18.91
N LYS A 263 10.94 26.65 17.78
CA LYS A 263 10.90 27.31 16.46
C LYS A 263 9.51 27.77 16.03
N LYS A 264 8.44 27.35 16.73
CA LYS A 264 7.06 27.70 16.36
C LYS A 264 6.24 27.94 17.63
N PRO A 265 5.60 29.12 17.78
CA PRO A 265 4.62 29.33 18.84
C PRO A 265 3.40 28.44 18.58
N GLY A 266 2.92 27.75 19.63
CA GLY A 266 1.77 26.83 19.57
C GLY A 266 2.14 25.35 19.38
N GLN A 267 1.13 24.53 19.08
CA GLN A 267 1.28 23.08 18.87
C GLN A 267 2.23 22.79 17.70
N ASN A 268 3.30 22.03 17.97
CA ASN A 268 4.31 21.63 16.98
C ASN A 268 3.81 20.50 16.05
N ALA A 269 2.61 20.63 15.53
CA ALA A 269 1.95 19.63 14.70
C ALA A 269 1.58 20.19 13.33
N THR A 270 1.63 19.30 12.34
CA THR A 270 1.17 19.59 10.97
C THR A 270 -0.22 19.04 10.71
N GLN A 271 -0.65 18.07 11.52
CA GLN A 271 -1.94 17.41 11.44
C GLN A 271 -2.52 17.22 12.84
N ALA A 272 -3.84 17.35 12.95
CA ALA A 272 -4.60 17.00 14.14
C ALA A 272 -5.81 16.16 13.74
N PHE A 273 -6.20 15.23 14.61
CA PHE A 273 -7.37 14.40 14.47
C PHE A 273 -8.20 14.52 15.73
N ALA A 274 -9.48 14.87 15.60
CA ALA A 274 -10.40 14.97 16.72
C ALA A 274 -11.58 14.02 16.54
N LEU A 275 -12.00 13.43 17.66
CA LEU A 275 -13.23 12.64 17.76
C LEU A 275 -14.21 13.35 18.68
N GLY A 276 -15.44 13.54 18.19
CA GLY A 276 -16.57 13.98 18.99
C GLY A 276 -17.34 12.76 19.50
N ILE A 277 -17.38 12.62 20.82
CA ILE A 277 -18.05 11.53 21.53
C ILE A 277 -19.24 12.13 22.25
N GLU A 278 -20.43 11.58 22.03
CA GLU A 278 -21.64 12.02 22.74
C GLU A 278 -21.62 11.61 24.21
N THR A 279 -22.22 12.44 25.07
CA THR A 279 -22.29 12.21 26.52
C THR A 279 -23.71 11.99 27.05
N MET A 280 -24.68 11.78 26.16
CA MET A 280 -26.10 11.68 26.49
C MET A 280 -26.52 10.22 26.74
N THR A 281 -25.87 9.26 26.08
CA THR A 281 -26.13 7.84 26.22
C THR A 281 -25.00 7.11 26.96
N ASP A 282 -25.33 6.00 27.60
CA ASP A 282 -24.32 5.17 28.28
C ASP A 282 -23.31 4.53 27.31
N ARG A 283 -23.67 4.43 26.02
CA ARG A 283 -22.86 3.81 24.98
C ARG A 283 -21.74 4.72 24.47
N LYS A 284 -21.83 6.04 24.69
CA LYS A 284 -20.82 7.03 24.31
C LYS A 284 -20.38 6.89 22.86
N PHE A 285 -21.34 7.04 21.94
CA PHE A 285 -21.08 6.90 20.52
C PHE A 285 -20.13 7.97 19.98
N ILE A 286 -19.28 7.58 19.04
CA ILE A 286 -18.54 8.52 18.20
C ILE A 286 -19.51 9.07 17.15
N VAL A 287 -19.78 10.37 17.21
CA VAL A 287 -20.76 11.06 16.34
C VAL A 287 -20.11 12.01 15.34
N ALA A 288 -18.85 12.39 15.58
CA ALA A 288 -18.09 13.23 14.67
C ALA A 288 -16.61 12.83 14.66
N ALA A 289 -15.97 12.99 13.50
CA ALA A 289 -14.53 12.85 13.35
C ALA A 289 -14.02 13.93 12.40
N VAL A 290 -13.04 14.71 12.84
CA VAL A 290 -12.48 15.84 12.09
C VAL A 290 -10.97 15.65 11.95
N VAL A 291 -10.47 15.80 10.73
CA VAL A 291 -9.04 15.83 10.43
C VAL A 291 -8.69 17.26 10.05
N GLN A 292 -7.66 17.82 10.67
CA GLN A 292 -7.02 19.06 10.27
C GLN A 292 -5.64 18.74 9.70
N ASN A 293 -5.35 19.22 8.49
CA ASN A 293 -4.13 18.93 7.76
C ASN A 293 -3.59 20.19 7.07
N LYS A 294 -2.34 20.53 7.41
CA LYS A 294 -1.57 21.63 6.80
C LYS A 294 -0.67 21.17 5.66
N MET A 295 -0.53 19.85 5.48
CA MET A 295 0.43 19.26 4.56
C MET A 295 -0.17 19.12 3.18
N CYS A 296 0.47 19.75 2.21
CA CYS A 296 0.27 19.45 0.80
C CYS A 296 1.60 19.33 0.06
N TRP A 297 1.88 18.12 -0.44
CA TRP A 297 3.09 17.82 -1.20
C TRP A 297 3.13 18.58 -2.53
N LYS A 298 2.05 18.52 -3.32
CA LYS A 298 1.93 19.27 -4.58
C LYS A 298 2.05 20.77 -4.34
N GLY A 299 1.44 21.24 -3.24
CA GLY A 299 1.57 22.61 -2.75
C GLY A 299 3.02 23.02 -2.47
N ALA A 300 3.75 22.19 -1.72
CA ALA A 300 5.16 22.45 -1.44
C ALA A 300 6.01 22.45 -2.71
N TRP A 301 5.78 21.49 -3.61
CA TRP A 301 6.52 21.36 -4.85
C TRP A 301 6.31 22.54 -5.81
N LEU A 302 5.08 23.01 -5.99
CA LEU A 302 4.77 24.18 -6.84
C LEU A 302 5.42 25.45 -6.28
N ARG A 303 5.43 25.64 -4.95
CA ARG A 303 6.14 26.78 -4.33
C ARG A 303 7.65 26.72 -4.54
N VAL A 304 8.26 25.54 -4.42
CA VAL A 304 9.69 25.36 -4.71
C VAL A 304 10.02 25.71 -6.16
N LYS A 305 9.07 25.51 -7.08
CA LYS A 305 9.19 25.95 -8.48
C LYS A 305 8.92 27.44 -8.72
N GLY A 306 8.62 28.21 -7.67
CA GLY A 306 8.35 29.64 -7.76
C GLY A 306 6.90 30.00 -8.09
N PHE A 307 5.97 29.04 -8.11
CA PHE A 307 4.55 29.36 -8.28
C PHE A 307 3.95 29.92 -6.97
N PRO A 308 3.28 31.09 -7.00
CA PRO A 308 2.68 31.70 -5.82
C PRO A 308 1.34 31.03 -5.49
N ILE A 309 1.40 29.80 -4.99
CA ILE A 309 0.21 29.03 -4.65
C ILE A 309 0.01 28.93 -3.14
N GLU A 310 -1.21 29.23 -2.71
CA GLU A 310 -1.67 29.08 -1.34
C GLU A 310 -2.47 27.79 -1.17
N CYS A 311 -2.42 27.23 0.04
CA CYS A 311 -3.19 26.06 0.42
C CYS A 311 -4.09 26.47 1.60
N PRO A 312 -5.36 26.04 1.66
CA PRO A 312 -6.09 25.21 0.69
C PRO A 312 -6.48 25.97 -0.59
N GLY A 313 -6.85 25.26 -1.68
CA GLY A 313 -7.50 25.89 -2.84
C GLY A 313 -6.99 25.54 -4.24
N HIS A 314 -5.92 24.75 -4.37
CA HIS A 314 -5.43 24.29 -5.68
C HIS A 314 -5.86 22.85 -6.01
N GLU A 315 -5.78 22.47 -7.29
CA GLU A 315 -6.13 21.12 -7.75
C GLU A 315 -5.26 20.06 -7.04
N GLU A 316 -5.89 18.99 -6.54
CA GLU A 316 -5.27 17.94 -5.70
C GLU A 316 -4.61 18.46 -4.41
N CYS A 317 -5.13 19.56 -3.85
CA CYS A 317 -4.70 20.03 -2.54
C CYS A 317 -5.16 19.06 -1.45
N THR A 318 -4.20 18.51 -0.71
CA THR A 318 -4.46 17.64 0.46
C THR A 318 -4.56 18.43 1.77
N SER A 319 -4.17 19.69 1.76
CA SER A 319 -4.31 20.60 2.92
C SER A 319 -5.74 21.08 3.00
N ASN A 320 -6.33 21.09 4.19
CA ASN A 320 -7.62 21.73 4.46
C ASN A 320 -7.48 22.99 5.32
N LEU A 321 -6.29 23.25 5.85
CA LEU A 321 -5.95 24.46 6.59
C LEU A 321 -4.81 25.22 5.94
N TYR A 322 -4.75 26.50 6.27
CA TYR A 322 -3.60 27.33 5.94
C TYR A 322 -2.36 26.84 6.68
N ARG A 323 -1.18 26.94 6.03
CA ARG A 323 0.08 26.36 6.54
C ARG A 323 0.46 26.86 7.95
N ALA A 324 0.13 28.11 8.25
CA ALA A 324 0.47 28.76 9.51
C ALA A 324 -0.74 28.90 10.45
N ALA A 325 -1.90 28.35 10.08
CA ALA A 325 -3.06 28.31 10.98
C ALA A 325 -2.69 27.60 12.29
N ALA A 326 -3.25 28.01 13.41
CA ALA A 326 -3.11 27.25 14.65
C ALA A 326 -3.88 25.93 14.51
N LEU A 327 -3.36 24.85 15.11
CA LEU A 327 -4.17 23.66 15.38
C LEU A 327 -4.61 23.78 16.84
N SER A 328 -5.91 23.70 17.07
CA SER A 328 -6.47 23.73 18.42
C SER A 328 -7.76 22.93 18.48
N GLU A 329 -8.08 22.40 19.65
CA GLU A 329 -9.36 21.74 19.93
C GLU A 329 -10.54 22.69 19.70
N TYR A 330 -10.36 23.98 19.98
CA TYR A 330 -11.37 24.99 19.72
C TYR A 330 -11.75 25.08 18.23
N GLU A 331 -10.75 25.11 17.34
CA GLU A 331 -11.01 25.11 15.89
C GLU A 331 -11.46 23.73 15.36
N LEU A 332 -11.15 22.65 16.08
CA LEU A 332 -11.63 21.29 15.75
C LEU A 332 -13.08 21.04 16.18
N ARG A 333 -13.59 21.81 17.14
CA ARG A 333 -14.97 21.73 17.65
C ARG A 333 -15.97 22.45 16.75
N LYS A 334 -15.54 23.46 16.01
CA LYS A 334 -16.38 24.20 15.06
C LYS A 334 -16.80 23.33 13.88
#